data_AF-A0A3A6MSY1-F1
#
_entry.id   AF-A0A3A6MSY1-F1
#
_cell.length_a   1.000
_cell.length_b   1.000
_cell.length_c   1.000
_cell.angle_alpha   90.00
_cell.angle_beta   90.00
_cell.angle_gamma   90.00
#
_symmetry.space_group_name_H-M   'P 1'
#
loop_
_entity.id
_entity.type
_entity.pdbx_description
1 polymer ?
#
loop_
_entity_poly.entity_id
_entity_poly.type
_entity_poly.pdbx_seq_one_letter_code
_entity_poly.pdbx_strand_id
1 'polypeptide(L)'
;MRNKNRVLVPQAASALDLFKIEVANEIGYPTFGHAAITPENYRDILRRMKYEFAGELGLDHLIREGYWGDVPSRHCGAVGGRMGGKIGGNMVRRMIKFAEEQLSQPR
;
A
#
# COMPACT_ATOMS: atom_id res chain seq x y z
N MET A 1 1.66 -7.21 -18.05
CA MET A 1 0.48 -6.32 -17.96
C MET A 1 0.95 -4.91 -17.63
N ARG A 2 0.64 -3.91 -18.47
CA ARG A 2 0.99 -2.50 -18.23
C ARG A 2 0.10 -1.94 -17.13
N ASN A 3 0.69 -1.44 -16.05
CA ASN A 3 -0.04 -0.85 -14.93
C ASN A 3 -0.87 0.33 -15.43
N LYS A 4 -2.21 0.22 -15.37
CA LYS A 4 -3.16 1.27 -15.78
C LYS A 4 -3.53 2.22 -14.63
N ASN A 5 -2.90 2.08 -13.46
CA ASN A 5 -3.17 2.91 -12.28
C ASN A 5 -2.60 4.33 -12.48
N ARG A 6 -3.29 5.15 -13.29
CA ARG A 6 -2.97 6.56 -13.45
C ARG A 6 -3.75 7.38 -12.42
N VAL A 7 -3.04 8.16 -11.62
CA VAL A 7 -3.67 9.14 -10.73
C VAL A 7 -4.40 10.19 -11.55
N LEU A 8 -5.52 10.71 -11.01
CA LEU A 8 -6.32 11.73 -11.70
C LEU A 8 -5.52 13.01 -11.96
N VAL A 9 -4.69 13.40 -10.99
CA VAL A 9 -3.77 14.54 -11.07
C VAL A 9 -2.33 14.00 -11.10
N PRO A 10 -1.69 13.91 -12.28
CA PRO A 10 -0.34 13.35 -12.42
C PRO A 10 0.71 14.00 -11.52
N GLN A 11 0.59 15.32 -11.32
CA GLN A 11 1.50 16.12 -10.51
C GLN A 11 1.45 15.74 -9.02
N ALA A 12 0.35 15.13 -8.56
CA ALA A 12 0.19 14.70 -7.17
C ALA A 12 0.81 13.31 -6.90
N ALA A 13 1.35 12.62 -7.92
CA ALA A 13 1.83 11.24 -7.76
C ALA A 13 2.89 11.10 -6.66
N SER A 14 3.89 12.00 -6.64
CA SER A 14 4.94 12.00 -5.62
C SER A 14 4.40 12.31 -4.22
N ALA A 15 3.51 13.30 -4.11
CA ALA A 15 2.86 13.66 -2.85
C ALA A 15 2.03 12.49 -2.28
N LEU A 16 1.30 11.77 -3.14
CA LEU A 16 0.52 10.60 -2.73
C LEU A 16 1.41 9.45 -2.25
N ASP A 17 2.58 9.26 -2.83
CA ASP A 17 3.52 8.22 -2.39
C ASP A 17 4.10 8.54 -1.00
N LEU A 18 4.44 9.79 -0.73
CA LEU A 18 4.82 10.25 0.61
C LEU A 18 3.66 10.10 1.60
N PHE A 19 2.44 10.45 1.18
CA PHE A 19 1.28 10.36 2.05
C PHE A 19 0.95 8.90 2.41
N LYS A 20 1.19 7.92 1.53
CA LYS A 20 1.09 6.50 1.89
C LYS A 20 2.06 6.12 3.00
N ILE A 21 3.28 6.63 2.96
CA ILE A 21 4.31 6.36 3.98
C ILE A 21 3.88 6.96 5.32
N GLU A 22 3.40 8.20 5.31
CA GLU A 22 2.87 8.88 6.49
C GLU A 22 1.70 8.09 7.11
N VAL A 23 0.73 7.71 6.29
CA VAL A 23 -0.41 6.89 6.71
C VAL A 23 0.06 5.56 7.28
N ALA A 24 1.03 4.91 6.65
CA ALA A 24 1.56 3.64 7.12
C ALA A 24 2.23 3.77 8.49
N ASN A 25 3.04 4.81 8.71
CA ASN A 25 3.64 5.08 10.01
C ASN A 25 2.58 5.34 11.10
N GLU A 26 1.56 6.14 10.80
CA GLU A 26 0.53 6.51 11.78
C GLU A 26 -0.35 5.33 12.19
N ILE A 27 -0.72 4.45 11.26
CA ILE A 27 -1.53 3.27 11.58
C ILE A 27 -0.74 2.12 12.23
N GLY A 28 0.54 2.35 12.55
CA GLY A 28 1.42 1.35 13.16
C GLY A 28 1.73 0.19 12.23
N TYR A 29 1.93 0.47 10.94
CA TYR A 29 2.21 -0.57 9.95
C TYR A 29 3.60 -1.22 10.22
N PRO A 30 3.78 -2.54 10.00
CA PRO A 30 5.00 -3.23 10.42
C PRO A 30 6.26 -2.66 9.78
N THR A 31 7.27 -2.40 10.61
CA THR A 31 8.54 -1.78 10.20
C THR A 31 9.70 -2.78 10.09
N PHE A 32 9.52 -4.04 10.49
CA PHE A 32 10.55 -5.10 10.42
C PHE A 32 11.90 -4.70 11.04
N GLY A 33 11.87 -4.07 12.22
CA GLY A 33 13.08 -3.65 12.93
C GLY A 33 13.63 -2.28 12.53
N HIS A 34 12.98 -1.59 11.58
CA HIS A 34 13.26 -0.17 11.30
C HIS A 34 12.54 0.74 12.30
N ALA A 35 13.12 1.90 12.60
CA ALA A 35 12.51 2.89 13.49
C ALA A 35 11.22 3.51 12.89
N ALA A 36 11.20 3.70 11.58
CA ALA A 36 10.05 4.20 10.83
C ALA A 36 10.11 3.72 9.37
N ILE A 37 8.97 3.79 8.69
CA ILE A 37 8.88 3.60 7.24
C ILE A 37 9.34 4.91 6.57
N THR A 38 10.32 4.80 5.68
CA THR A 38 10.90 5.91 4.92
C THR A 38 10.88 5.59 3.42
N PRO A 39 11.02 6.59 2.53
CA PRO A 39 11.05 6.33 1.08
C PRO A 39 12.10 5.30 0.66
N GLU A 40 13.23 5.24 1.37
CA GLU A 40 14.36 4.35 1.08
C GLU A 40 14.03 2.90 1.42
N ASN A 41 13.36 2.65 2.55
CA ASN A 41 13.05 1.30 3.02
C ASN A 41 11.65 0.79 2.61
N TYR A 42 10.76 1.69 2.16
CA TYR A 42 9.36 1.37 1.90
C TYR A 42 9.20 0.21 0.92
N ARG A 43 10.00 0.17 -0.15
CA ARG A 43 9.95 -0.91 -1.15
C ARG A 43 10.30 -2.28 -0.55
N ASP A 44 11.30 -2.32 0.31
CA ASP A 44 11.76 -3.56 0.93
C ASP A 44 10.79 -4.02 2.03
N ILE A 45 10.24 -3.09 2.82
CA ILE A 45 9.17 -3.36 3.79
C ILE A 45 7.96 -3.95 3.08
N LEU A 46 7.47 -3.31 2.00
CA LEU A 46 6.36 -3.84 1.22
C LEU A 46 6.66 -5.23 0.64
N ARG A 47 7.89 -5.47 0.18
CA ARG A 47 8.29 -6.79 -0.33
C ARG A 47 8.18 -7.84 0.78
N ARG A 48 8.72 -7.56 1.97
CA ARG A 48 8.66 -8.48 3.12
C ARG A 48 7.21 -8.77 3.53
N MET A 49 6.38 -7.73 3.65
CA MET A 49 4.94 -7.90 3.95
C MET A 49 4.22 -8.80 2.95
N LYS A 50 4.53 -8.70 1.65
CA LYS A 50 3.89 -9.55 0.64
C LYS A 50 4.13 -11.02 0.91
N TYR A 51 5.35 -11.39 1.30
CA TYR A 51 5.68 -12.78 1.62
C TYR A 51 5.07 -13.21 2.95
N GLU A 52 5.07 -12.34 3.97
CA GLU A 52 4.43 -12.63 5.26
C GLU A 52 2.93 -12.89 5.10
N PHE A 53 2.21 -12.00 4.41
CA PHE A 53 0.78 -12.19 4.15
C PHE A 53 0.49 -13.38 3.22
N ALA A 54 1.40 -13.69 2.29
CA ALA A 54 1.27 -14.90 1.52
C ALA A 54 1.32 -16.15 2.41
N GLY A 55 2.24 -16.18 3.36
CA GLY A 55 2.35 -17.27 4.32
C GLY A 55 1.15 -17.39 5.24
N GLU A 56 0.65 -16.26 5.76
CA GLU A 56 -0.61 -16.25 6.53
C GLU A 56 -1.82 -16.77 5.73
N LEU A 57 -1.82 -16.57 4.41
CA LEU A 57 -2.88 -17.04 3.51
C LEU A 57 -2.63 -18.47 3.01
N GLY A 58 -1.55 -19.12 3.45
CA GLY A 58 -1.15 -20.46 3.02
C GLY A 58 -0.73 -20.53 1.55
N LEU A 59 -0.35 -19.40 0.95
CA LEU A 59 0.01 -19.29 -0.47
C LEU A 59 1.49 -19.57 -0.75
N ASP A 60 2.29 -19.84 0.28
CA ASP A 60 3.74 -20.11 0.13
C ASP A 60 4.03 -21.18 -0.92
N HIS A 61 3.18 -22.21 -0.98
CA HIS A 61 3.34 -23.31 -1.93
C HIS A 61 3.22 -22.87 -3.39
N LEU A 62 2.47 -21.79 -3.66
CA LEU A 62 2.32 -21.20 -5.00
C LEU A 62 3.47 -20.24 -5.34
N ILE A 63 4.29 -19.87 -4.35
CA ILE A 63 5.35 -18.87 -4.46
C ILE A 63 6.71 -19.53 -4.20
N ARG A 64 6.81 -20.87 -4.29
CA ARG A 64 8.01 -21.67 -3.94
C ARG A 64 9.29 -21.26 -4.67
N GLU A 65 9.19 -20.53 -5.78
CA GLU A 65 10.34 -19.95 -6.51
C GLU A 65 10.26 -18.41 -6.65
N GLY A 66 9.40 -17.74 -5.89
CA GLY A 66 9.31 -16.27 -5.83
C GLY A 66 8.64 -15.59 -7.04
N TYR A 67 8.19 -16.36 -8.04
CA TYR A 67 7.53 -15.79 -9.21
C TYR A 67 6.02 -15.65 -9.02
N TRP A 68 5.58 -14.40 -8.84
CA TRP A 68 4.18 -14.05 -8.65
C TRP A 68 3.32 -14.13 -9.93
N GLY A 69 3.93 -14.34 -11.09
CA GLY A 69 3.21 -14.32 -12.37
C GLY A 69 2.29 -15.51 -12.57
N ASP A 70 2.62 -16.66 -11.98
CA ASP A 70 1.83 -17.89 -12.07
C ASP A 70 0.78 -17.99 -10.95
N VAL A 71 0.87 -17.11 -9.95
CA VAL A 71 -0.08 -17.03 -8.84
C VAL A 71 -1.41 -16.44 -9.36
N PRO A 72 -2.56 -17.11 -9.16
CA PRO A 72 -3.83 -16.60 -9.65
C PRO A 72 -4.13 -15.19 -9.13
N SER A 73 -4.66 -14.32 -10.00
CA SER A 73 -4.90 -12.90 -9.69
C SER A 73 -5.71 -12.66 -8.41
N ARG A 74 -6.64 -13.56 -8.07
CA ARG A 74 -7.41 -13.53 -6.82
C ARG A 74 -6.52 -13.62 -5.57
N HIS A 75 -5.47 -14.44 -5.61
CA HIS A 75 -4.55 -14.65 -4.51
C HIS A 75 -3.56 -13.48 -4.39
N CYS A 76 -3.05 -12.99 -5.53
CA CYS A 76 -2.28 -11.75 -5.59
C CYS A 76 -3.09 -10.56 -5.05
N GLY A 77 -4.38 -10.48 -5.39
CA GLY A 77 -5.31 -9.48 -4.89
C GLY A 77 -5.56 -9.60 -3.40
N ALA A 78 -5.70 -10.81 -2.86
CA ALA A 78 -5.87 -11.05 -1.43
C ALA A 78 -4.64 -10.59 -0.62
N VAL A 79 -3.43 -10.94 -1.06
CA VAL A 79 -2.17 -10.49 -0.45
C VAL A 79 -2.04 -8.97 -0.56
N GLY A 80 -2.21 -8.43 -1.76
CA GLY A 80 -2.12 -6.99 -2.02
C GLY A 80 -3.17 -6.19 -1.25
N GLY A 81 -4.37 -6.73 -1.04
CA GLY A 81 -5.44 -6.13 -0.27
C GLY A 81 -5.14 -6.07 1.22
N ARG A 82 -4.56 -7.12 1.81
CA ARG A 82 -4.12 -7.11 3.23
C ARG A 82 -3.04 -6.07 3.48
N MET A 83 -2.15 -5.86 2.51
CA MET A 83 -1.05 -4.91 2.58
C MET A 83 -1.46 -3.50 2.14
N GLY A 84 -1.60 -3.30 0.84
CA GLY A 84 -1.87 -2.02 0.21
C GLY A 84 -3.30 -1.52 0.40
N GLY A 85 -4.28 -2.41 0.63
CA GLY A 85 -5.66 -2.01 0.88
C GLY A 85 -5.83 -1.25 2.20
N LYS A 86 -5.09 -1.62 3.25
CA LYS A 86 -5.09 -0.90 4.53
C LYS A 86 -4.48 0.49 4.40
N ILE A 87 -3.31 0.61 3.77
CA ILE A 87 -2.63 1.90 3.58
C ILE A 87 -3.46 2.79 2.63
N GLY A 88 -3.78 2.28 1.45
CA GLY A 88 -4.52 3.02 0.42
C GLY A 88 -5.93 3.41 0.85
N GLY A 89 -6.64 2.52 1.56
CA GLY A 89 -7.97 2.83 2.07
C GLY A 89 -7.96 3.95 3.12
N ASN A 90 -7.01 3.93 4.06
CA ASN A 90 -6.86 5.01 5.04
C ASN A 90 -6.43 6.33 4.39
N MET A 91 -5.51 6.26 3.42
CA MET A 91 -5.11 7.42 2.62
C MET A 91 -6.31 8.09 1.94
N VAL A 92 -7.15 7.30 1.25
CA VAL A 92 -8.35 7.83 0.56
C VAL A 92 -9.34 8.43 1.56
N ARG A 93 -9.61 7.77 2.70
CA ARG A 93 -10.50 8.33 3.73
C ARG A 93 -10.02 9.69 4.25
N ARG A 94 -8.71 9.85 4.46
CA ARG A 94 -8.14 11.14 4.89
C ARG A 94 -8.21 12.21 3.81
N MET A 95 -7.96 11.86 2.56
CA MET A 95 -8.12 12.80 1.45
C MET A 95 -9.56 13.32 1.35
N ILE A 96 -10.55 12.43 1.51
CA ILE A 96 -11.97 12.81 1.53
C ILE A 96 -12.24 13.76 2.68
N LYS A 97 -11.79 13.42 3.89
CA LYS A 97 -11.94 14.29 5.07
C LYS A 97 -11.36 15.69 4.84
N PHE A 98 -10.15 15.80 4.31
CA PHE A 98 -9.54 17.09 4.00
C PHE A 98 -10.32 17.88 2.95
N ALA A 99 -10.87 17.20 1.94
CA ALA A 99 -11.71 17.84 0.94
C ALA A 99 -13.03 18.34 1.53
N GLU A 100 -13.69 17.56 2.38
CA GLU A 100 -14.91 17.96 3.09
C GLU A 100 -14.66 19.17 4.00
N GLU A 101 -13.56 19.18 4.75
CA GLU A 101 -13.14 20.31 5.59
C GLU A 101 -12.94 21.59 4.76
N GLN A 102 -12.23 21.50 3.64
CA GLN A 102 -12.01 22.64 2.74
C GLN A 102 -13.31 23.17 2.11
N LEU A 103 -14.25 22.28 1.79
CA LEU A 103 -15.55 22.68 1.25
C LEU A 103 -16.46 23.30 2.32
N SER A 104 -16.29 22.92 3.59
CA SER A 104 -17.07 23.45 4.71
C SER A 104 -16.60 24.82 5.21
N GLN A 105 -15.37 25.23 4.87
CA GLN A 105 -14.85 26.54 5.26
C GLN A 105 -15.52 27.64 4.41
N PRO A 106 -16.09 28.69 5.05
CA PRO A 106 -16.58 29.84 4.32
C PRO A 106 -15.42 30.52 3.59
N ARG A 107 -15.64 30.89 2.32
CA ARG A 107 -14.65 31.59 1.49
C ARG A 107 -14.33 32.98 2.02
#